data_AF-A0A969HZ41-F1
#
_entry.id   AF-A0A969HZ41-F1
#
_cell.length_a   1.000
_cell.length_b   1.000
_cell.length_c   1.000
_cell.angle_alpha   90.00
_cell.angle_beta   90.00
_cell.angle_gamma   90.00
#
_symmetry.space_group_name_H-M   'P 1'
#
loop_
_entity.id
_entity.type
_entity.pdbx_description
1 polymer ?
#
loop_
_entity_poly.entity_id
_entity_poly.type
_entity_poly.pdbx_seq_one_letter_code
_entity_poly.pdbx_strand_id
1 'polypeptide(L)'
;MQAYLGSVGRFPKLTAGAYNLWYLITLGDGGHDVGQGVGSLSYRLIGFLLVGTVALLVGVVLLRRADSLTRAGAAAVLALAFFALPTQIHERYLFFPLAFLALRIPGDQRMVVPFVLLAFSATLNIFGDLNGFIPFLAPLIADSVLPYVLAVLNLAVLAWLVVQLTRVLGKEPGALDRAPHRPDANAPGAQAPG
;
A
#
# COMPACT_ATOMS: atom_id res chain seq x y z
N MET A 1 17.75 -23.38 -13.80
CA MET A 1 17.43 -22.03 -14.33
C MET A 1 16.11 -21.95 -15.10
N GLN A 2 15.64 -23.02 -15.76
CA GLN A 2 14.38 -23.02 -16.54
C GLN A 2 13.08 -22.85 -15.72
N ALA A 3 13.04 -23.27 -14.44
CA ALA A 3 11.84 -23.16 -13.60
C ALA A 3 11.49 -21.72 -13.18
N TYR A 4 12.46 -20.81 -13.17
CA TYR A 4 12.24 -19.40 -12.83
C TYR A 4 11.78 -18.54 -14.01
N LEU A 5 12.10 -18.94 -15.24
CA LEU A 5 11.74 -18.18 -16.45
C LEU A 5 10.24 -18.24 -16.79
N GLY A 6 9.48 -19.12 -16.15
CA GLY A 6 8.04 -19.30 -16.38
C GLY A 6 7.14 -18.98 -15.18
N SER A 7 7.67 -18.34 -14.12
CA SER A 7 6.85 -17.94 -12.96
C SER A 7 6.12 -16.61 -13.21
N VAL A 8 6.75 -15.68 -13.91
CA VAL A 8 6.15 -14.40 -14.33
C VAL A 8 5.33 -14.64 -15.60
N GLY A 9 4.00 -14.50 -15.51
CA GLY A 9 3.08 -14.69 -16.65
C GLY A 9 2.40 -16.07 -16.74
N ARG A 10 2.52 -16.93 -15.71
CA ARG A 10 1.81 -18.23 -15.66
C ARG A 10 0.29 -18.09 -15.53
N PHE A 11 -0.18 -17.00 -14.91
CA PHE A 11 -1.59 -16.58 -14.87
C PHE A 11 -1.66 -15.05 -15.01
N PRO A 12 -1.55 -14.51 -16.23
CA PRO A 12 -1.50 -13.07 -16.45
C PRO A 12 -2.91 -12.49 -16.29
N LYS A 13 -3.42 -12.39 -15.06
CA LYS A 13 -4.77 -11.85 -14.77
C LYS A 13 -4.70 -10.37 -14.40
N LEU A 14 -5.63 -9.58 -14.92
CA LEU A 14 -5.79 -8.16 -14.60
C LEU A 14 -6.19 -7.96 -13.14
N THR A 15 -7.14 -8.77 -12.67
CA THR A 15 -7.51 -8.90 -11.27
C THR A 15 -7.63 -10.37 -10.89
N ALA A 16 -7.15 -10.72 -9.71
CA ALA A 16 -7.37 -12.03 -9.09
C ALA A 16 -8.26 -11.82 -7.86
N GLY A 17 -9.46 -11.27 -8.07
CA GLY A 17 -10.42 -10.99 -7.01
C GLY A 17 -10.15 -9.71 -6.21
N ALA A 18 -9.01 -9.03 -6.41
CA ALA A 18 -8.66 -7.83 -5.66
C ALA A 18 -9.57 -6.64 -6.04
N TYR A 19 -10.21 -6.01 -5.05
CA TYR A 19 -11.03 -4.80 -5.23
C TYR A 19 -10.13 -3.57 -5.35
N ASN A 20 -9.48 -3.42 -6.51
CA ASN A 20 -8.49 -2.40 -6.82
C ASN A 20 -8.82 -1.64 -8.13
N LEU A 21 -7.85 -0.86 -8.64
CA LEU A 21 -8.01 -0.10 -9.90
C LEU A 21 -8.45 -0.99 -11.05
N TRP A 22 -7.83 -2.15 -11.20
CA TRP A 22 -8.10 -3.04 -12.32
C TRP A 22 -9.46 -3.70 -12.21
N TYR A 23 -9.97 -3.95 -11.01
CA TYR A 23 -11.35 -4.38 -10.80
C TYR A 23 -12.36 -3.40 -11.39
N LEU A 24 -12.14 -2.09 -11.21
CA LEU A 24 -13.02 -1.05 -11.78
C LEU A 24 -12.92 -0.99 -13.31
N ILE A 25 -11.70 -1.05 -13.85
CA ILE A 25 -11.46 -0.95 -15.29
C ILE A 25 -12.03 -2.16 -16.05
N THR A 26 -11.94 -3.35 -15.45
CA THR A 26 -12.38 -4.61 -16.05
C THR A 26 -13.80 -5.00 -15.67
N LEU A 27 -14.47 -4.20 -14.84
CA LEU A 27 -15.77 -4.54 -14.27
C LEU A 27 -15.78 -5.92 -13.57
N GLY A 28 -14.72 -6.19 -12.82
CA GLY A 28 -14.52 -7.46 -12.12
C GLY A 28 -14.05 -8.62 -13.00
N ASP A 29 -13.88 -8.42 -14.31
CA ASP A 29 -13.41 -9.49 -15.19
C ASP A 29 -11.91 -9.80 -15.00
N GLY A 30 -11.61 -11.08 -14.80
CA GLY A 30 -10.26 -11.59 -14.53
C GLY A 30 -9.39 -11.74 -15.78
N GLY A 31 -9.67 -10.97 -16.84
CA GLY A 31 -9.04 -11.05 -18.17
C GLY A 31 -7.51 -10.90 -18.19
N HIS A 32 -6.91 -10.97 -19.39
CA HIS A 32 -5.46 -11.09 -19.50
C HIS A 32 -4.69 -9.75 -19.41
N ASP A 33 -3.70 -9.65 -18.51
CA ASP A 33 -2.96 -8.41 -18.24
C ASP A 33 -1.84 -8.06 -19.25
N VAL A 34 -1.59 -8.97 -20.18
CA VAL A 34 -0.68 -8.80 -21.34
C VAL A 34 -1.38 -8.21 -22.57
N GLY A 35 -2.71 -8.00 -22.50
CA GLY A 35 -3.45 -7.29 -23.53
C GLY A 35 -3.08 -5.80 -23.63
N GLN A 36 -3.48 -5.14 -24.72
CA GLN A 36 -3.33 -3.69 -24.87
C GLN A 36 -4.20 -2.97 -23.84
N GLY A 37 -3.57 -2.13 -23.02
CA GLY A 37 -4.24 -1.22 -22.10
C GLY A 37 -4.57 0.10 -22.79
N VAL A 38 -3.62 1.03 -22.80
CA VAL A 38 -3.75 2.34 -23.46
C VAL A 38 -2.72 2.48 -24.55
N GLY A 39 -3.15 2.60 -25.81
CA GLY A 39 -2.27 2.66 -26.97
C GLY A 39 -1.38 1.42 -27.06
N SER A 40 -0.06 1.62 -27.11
CA SER A 40 0.93 0.53 -27.15
C SER A 40 1.33 -0.01 -25.77
N LEU A 41 0.81 0.56 -24.67
CA LEU A 41 1.17 0.14 -23.31
C LEU A 41 0.27 -1.00 -22.83
N SER A 42 0.88 -2.06 -22.31
CA SER A 42 0.15 -3.13 -21.63
C SER A 42 -0.34 -2.66 -20.24
N TYR A 43 -1.43 -3.26 -19.76
CA TYR A 43 -1.96 -3.01 -18.41
C TYR A 43 -0.90 -3.21 -17.32
N ARG A 44 -0.08 -4.25 -17.47
CA ARG A 44 1.04 -4.51 -16.56
C ARG A 44 2.04 -3.36 -16.50
N LEU A 45 2.44 -2.82 -17.65
CA LEU A 45 3.38 -1.71 -17.70
C LEU A 45 2.76 -0.45 -17.08
N ILE A 46 1.48 -0.19 -17.34
CA ILE A 46 0.75 0.93 -16.70
C ILE A 46 0.77 0.76 -15.18
N GLY A 47 0.44 -0.43 -14.66
CA GLY A 47 0.48 -0.72 -13.22
C GLY A 47 1.85 -0.51 -12.60
N PHE A 48 2.93 -0.93 -13.29
CA PHE A 48 4.30 -0.67 -12.84
C PHE A 48 4.67 0.81 -12.83
N LEU A 49 4.27 1.57 -13.84
CA LEU A 49 4.52 3.02 -13.89
C LEU A 49 3.78 3.76 -12.76
N LEU A 50 2.54 3.36 -12.48
CA LEU A 50 1.73 3.94 -11.40
C LEU A 50 2.36 3.68 -10.03
N VAL A 51 2.67 2.42 -9.69
CA VAL A 51 3.31 2.09 -8.41
C VAL A 51 4.72 2.69 -8.32
N GLY A 52 5.47 2.73 -9.43
CA GLY A 52 6.78 3.36 -9.51
C GLY A 52 6.73 4.86 -9.21
N THR A 53 5.71 5.56 -9.69
CA THR A 53 5.50 6.98 -9.42
C THR A 53 5.23 7.24 -7.94
N VAL A 54 4.35 6.42 -7.31
CA VAL A 54 4.12 6.51 -5.86
C VAL A 54 5.40 6.18 -5.08
N ALA A 55 6.19 5.20 -5.52
CA ALA A 55 7.44 4.85 -4.87
C ALA A 55 8.48 5.97 -4.94
N LEU A 56 8.62 6.64 -6.09
CA LEU A 56 9.48 7.81 -6.23
C LEU A 56 9.04 8.97 -5.33
N LEU A 57 7.73 9.25 -5.29
CA LEU A 57 7.17 10.27 -4.40
C LEU A 57 7.49 9.97 -2.92
N VAL A 58 7.26 8.73 -2.49
CA VAL A 58 7.58 8.29 -1.13
C VAL A 58 9.09 8.44 -0.84
N GLY A 59 9.94 8.07 -1.81
CA GLY A 59 11.39 8.28 -1.71
C GLY A 59 11.76 9.74 -1.51
N VAL A 60 11.19 10.66 -2.29
CA VAL A 60 11.40 12.11 -2.13
C VAL A 60 10.98 12.61 -0.75
N VAL A 61 9.84 12.13 -0.23
CA VAL A 61 9.38 12.48 1.12
C VAL A 61 10.37 12.00 2.18
N LEU A 62 10.79 10.75 2.11
CA LEU A 62 11.72 10.16 3.09
C LEU A 62 13.11 10.77 3.03
N LEU A 63 13.59 11.18 1.85
CA LEU A 63 14.85 11.92 1.73
C LEU A 63 14.81 13.29 2.42
N ARG A 64 13.62 13.89 2.55
CA ARG A 64 13.44 15.18 3.22
C ARG A 64 13.10 15.05 4.69
N ARG A 65 12.41 13.98 5.08
CA ARG A 65 12.01 13.72 6.47
C ARG A 65 11.78 12.23 6.71
N ALA A 66 12.60 11.64 7.58
CA ALA A 66 12.60 10.20 7.85
C ALA A 66 12.32 9.85 9.33
N ASP A 67 11.54 10.67 10.04
CA ASP A 67 11.12 10.32 11.40
C ASP A 67 10.25 9.04 11.41
N SER A 68 10.14 8.39 12.57
CA SER A 68 9.46 7.10 12.69
C SER A 68 8.00 7.12 12.24
N LEU A 69 7.28 8.21 12.45
CA LEU A 69 5.89 8.35 12.02
C LEU A 69 5.80 8.54 10.50
N THR A 70 6.70 9.35 9.93
CA THR A 70 6.77 9.51 8.47
C THR A 70 7.13 8.19 7.77
N ARG A 71 8.05 7.40 8.35
CA ARG A 71 8.40 6.06 7.84
C ARG A 71 7.22 5.09 7.89
N ALA A 72 6.46 5.06 9.00
CA ALA A 72 5.25 4.23 9.09
C ALA A 72 4.19 4.64 8.06
N GLY A 73 3.95 5.95 7.89
CA GLY A 73 3.03 6.45 6.88
C GLY A 73 3.46 6.14 5.45
N ALA A 74 4.75 6.29 5.14
CA ALA A 74 5.34 5.91 3.86
C ALA A 74 5.17 4.42 3.55
N ALA A 75 5.43 3.55 4.53
CA ALA A 75 5.24 2.11 4.39
C ALA A 75 3.76 1.74 4.15
N ALA A 76 2.82 2.40 4.85
CA ALA A 76 1.39 2.22 4.62
C ALA A 76 0.98 2.62 3.18
N VAL A 77 1.48 3.77 2.70
CA VAL A 77 1.22 4.25 1.32
C VAL A 77 1.77 3.27 0.29
N LEU A 78 3.02 2.81 0.45
CA LEU A 78 3.62 1.84 -0.48
C LEU A 78 2.86 0.51 -0.49
N ALA A 79 2.51 -0.02 0.68
CA ALA A 79 1.77 -1.27 0.79
C ALA A 79 0.38 -1.17 0.15
N LEU A 80 -0.33 -0.07 0.37
CA LEU A 80 -1.63 0.15 -0.26
C LEU A 80 -1.51 0.41 -1.77
N ALA A 81 -0.50 1.14 -2.22
CA ALA A 81 -0.23 1.35 -3.64
C ALA A 81 0.10 0.03 -4.35
N PHE A 82 0.85 -0.85 -3.69
CA PHE A 82 1.14 -2.19 -4.20
C PHE A 82 -0.12 -3.06 -4.31
N PHE A 83 -1.11 -2.88 -3.44
CA PHE A 83 -2.41 -3.54 -3.61
C PHE A 83 -3.23 -2.92 -4.75
N ALA A 84 -3.25 -1.58 -4.81
CA ALA A 84 -4.23 -0.84 -5.57
C ALA A 84 -3.89 -0.65 -7.06
N LEU A 85 -2.61 -0.58 -7.40
CA LEU A 85 -2.13 -0.06 -8.69
C LEU A 85 -1.54 -1.10 -9.66
N PRO A 86 -0.77 -2.12 -9.25
CA PRO A 86 -0.29 -3.14 -10.17
C PRO A 86 -1.37 -4.19 -10.48
N THR A 87 -1.21 -4.86 -11.63
CA THR A 87 -2.01 -6.03 -12.01
C THR A 87 -1.53 -7.28 -11.25
N GLN A 88 -2.24 -8.40 -11.39
CA GLN A 88 -1.87 -9.69 -10.78
C GLN A 88 -1.80 -9.67 -9.24
N ILE A 89 -2.59 -8.81 -8.61
CA ILE A 89 -2.72 -8.75 -7.15
C ILE A 89 -3.93 -9.60 -6.73
N HIS A 90 -3.74 -10.32 -5.62
CA HIS A 90 -4.79 -11.11 -4.97
C HIS A 90 -5.53 -10.30 -3.90
N GLU A 91 -6.76 -10.70 -3.62
CA GLU A 91 -7.66 -10.20 -2.59
C GLU A 91 -7.01 -10.03 -1.21
N ARG A 92 -6.10 -10.94 -0.84
CA ARG A 92 -5.43 -10.93 0.47
C ARG A 92 -4.46 -9.76 0.66
N TYR A 93 -3.94 -9.14 -0.40
CA TYR A 93 -2.84 -8.17 -0.26
C TYR A 93 -3.25 -6.86 0.45
N LEU A 94 -4.56 -6.58 0.58
CA LEU A 94 -5.07 -5.39 1.26
C LEU A 94 -4.76 -5.38 2.77
N PHE A 95 -4.40 -6.52 3.38
CA PHE A 95 -4.04 -6.54 4.80
C PHE A 95 -2.71 -5.83 5.10
N PHE A 96 -1.77 -5.80 4.14
CA PHE A 96 -0.42 -5.26 4.35
C PHE A 96 -0.37 -3.81 4.85
N PRO A 97 -1.12 -2.84 4.29
CA PRO A 97 -1.13 -1.48 4.80
C PRO A 97 -1.65 -1.34 6.24
N LEU A 98 -2.47 -2.28 6.74
CA LEU A 98 -3.07 -2.19 8.08
C LEU A 98 -2.02 -2.20 9.19
N ALA A 99 -0.98 -3.02 9.06
CA ALA A 99 0.10 -3.10 10.05
C ALA A 99 0.82 -1.75 10.21
N PHE A 100 1.09 -1.08 9.09
CA PHE A 100 1.78 0.22 9.09
C PHE A 100 0.87 1.37 9.52
N LEU A 101 -0.42 1.33 9.19
CA LEU A 101 -1.40 2.28 9.73
C LEU A 101 -1.52 2.13 11.24
N ALA A 102 -1.53 0.91 11.78
CA ALA A 102 -1.57 0.68 13.22
C ALA A 102 -0.37 1.33 13.93
N LEU A 103 0.83 1.26 13.35
CA LEU A 103 2.02 1.94 13.87
C LEU A 103 1.93 3.47 13.79
N ARG A 104 1.12 4.02 12.86
CA ARG A 104 0.95 5.47 12.70
C ARG A 104 -0.07 6.06 13.67
N ILE A 105 -1.07 5.29 14.09
CA ILE A 105 -2.20 5.73 14.94
C ILE A 105 -1.75 6.42 16.24
N PRO A 106 -0.76 5.92 17.01
CA PRO A 106 -0.32 6.59 18.24
C PRO A 106 0.16 8.03 18.02
N GLY A 107 0.72 8.32 16.83
CA GLY A 107 1.19 9.66 16.47
C GLY A 107 0.21 10.48 15.63
N ASP A 108 -0.91 9.91 15.20
CA ASP A 108 -2.02 10.60 14.53
C ASP A 108 -3.29 9.73 14.57
N GLN A 109 -4.17 10.00 15.52
CA GLN A 109 -5.41 9.22 15.72
C GLN A 109 -6.36 9.30 14.52
N ARG A 110 -6.20 10.27 13.62
CA ARG A 110 -7.00 10.34 12.37
C ARG A 110 -6.76 9.12 11.48
N MET A 111 -5.63 8.42 11.65
CA MET A 111 -5.31 7.20 10.92
C MET A 111 -6.18 6.00 11.31
N VAL A 112 -6.97 6.09 12.40
CA VAL A 112 -7.96 5.07 12.73
C VAL A 112 -9.00 4.94 11.62
N VAL A 113 -9.39 6.06 11.00
CA VAL A 113 -10.41 6.06 9.93
C VAL A 113 -9.97 5.21 8.72
N PRO A 114 -8.84 5.49 8.04
CA PRO A 114 -8.39 4.64 6.94
C PRO A 114 -8.08 3.21 7.39
N PHE A 115 -7.59 3.00 8.62
CA PHE A 115 -7.39 1.66 9.15
C PHE A 115 -8.69 0.85 9.18
N VAL A 116 -9.76 1.38 9.77
CA VAL A 116 -11.06 0.70 9.88
C VAL A 116 -11.68 0.48 8.50
N LEU A 117 -11.64 1.48 7.63
CA LEU A 117 -12.18 1.39 6.27
C LEU A 117 -11.48 0.29 5.46
N LEU A 118 -10.15 0.25 5.48
CA LEU A 118 -9.38 -0.75 4.76
C LEU A 118 -9.50 -2.14 5.40
N ALA A 119 -9.60 -2.24 6.72
CA ALA A 119 -9.82 -3.51 7.41
C ALA A 119 -11.17 -4.12 7.00
N PHE A 120 -12.23 -3.31 7.03
CA PHE A 120 -13.55 -3.74 6.56
C PHE A 120 -13.54 -4.12 5.07
N SER A 121 -12.89 -3.31 4.23
CA SER A 121 -12.73 -3.65 2.81
C SER A 121 -11.95 -4.95 2.61
N ALA A 122 -10.88 -5.20 3.36
CA ALA A 122 -10.08 -6.42 3.26
C ALA A 122 -10.90 -7.66 3.64
N THR A 123 -11.70 -7.57 4.69
CA THR A 123 -12.61 -8.65 5.10
C THR A 123 -13.63 -8.96 4.01
N LEU A 124 -14.32 -7.95 3.48
CA LEU A 124 -15.28 -8.15 2.40
C LEU A 124 -14.64 -8.60 1.08
N ASN A 125 -13.39 -8.19 0.83
CA ASN A 125 -12.66 -8.67 -0.35
C ASN A 125 -12.38 -10.16 -0.26
N ILE A 126 -11.91 -10.63 0.90
CA ILE A 126 -11.69 -12.06 1.14
C ILE A 126 -13.00 -12.84 1.05
N PHE A 127 -14.07 -12.37 1.69
CA PHE A 127 -15.35 -13.09 1.69
C PHE A 127 -16.05 -13.10 0.35
N GLY A 128 -15.91 -12.06 -0.48
CA GLY A 128 -16.52 -12.04 -1.81
C GLY A 128 -15.79 -12.87 -2.86
N ASP A 129 -14.49 -13.13 -2.69
CA ASP A 129 -13.71 -13.92 -3.65
C ASP A 129 -13.49 -15.39 -3.20
N LEU A 130 -13.26 -15.62 -1.90
CA LEU A 130 -12.94 -16.95 -1.38
C LEU A 130 -14.18 -17.69 -0.85
N ASN A 131 -14.73 -18.57 -1.69
CA ASN A 131 -15.86 -19.45 -1.36
C ASN A 131 -15.62 -20.41 -0.17
N GLY A 132 -14.37 -20.60 0.25
CA GLY A 132 -14.01 -21.58 1.30
C GLY A 132 -14.38 -21.18 2.72
N PHE A 133 -14.65 -19.91 3.00
CA PHE A 133 -14.98 -19.44 4.36
C PHE A 133 -16.49 -19.44 4.61
N ILE A 134 -17.24 -18.75 3.76
CA ILE A 134 -18.71 -18.59 3.91
C ILE A 134 -19.36 -18.73 2.51
N PRO A 135 -19.60 -19.97 2.05
CA PRO A 135 -20.00 -20.26 0.66
C PRO A 135 -21.27 -19.54 0.19
N PHE A 136 -22.23 -19.29 1.08
CA PHE A 136 -23.47 -18.59 0.73
C PHE A 136 -23.29 -17.06 0.60
N LEU A 137 -22.29 -16.49 1.28
CA LEU A 137 -22.10 -15.04 1.35
C LEU A 137 -21.26 -14.54 0.18
N ALA A 138 -20.32 -15.35 -0.30
CA ALA A 138 -19.44 -15.01 -1.41
C ALA A 138 -20.19 -14.53 -2.68
N PRO A 139 -21.16 -15.28 -3.24
CA PRO A 139 -21.90 -14.80 -4.41
C PRO A 139 -22.75 -13.56 -4.11
N LEU A 140 -23.32 -13.44 -2.90
CA LEU A 140 -24.09 -12.25 -2.50
C LEU A 140 -23.24 -10.97 -2.51
N ILE A 141 -21.95 -11.08 -2.13
CA ILE A 141 -21.03 -9.96 -2.19
C ILE A 141 -20.59 -9.71 -3.64
N ALA A 142 -20.15 -10.77 -4.34
CA ALA A 142 -19.60 -10.69 -5.68
C ALA A 142 -20.59 -10.11 -6.71
N ASP A 143 -21.86 -10.50 -6.62
CA ASP A 143 -22.92 -10.06 -7.55
C ASP A 143 -23.51 -8.69 -7.17
N SER A 144 -23.10 -8.11 -6.04
CA SER A 144 -23.57 -6.80 -5.58
C SER A 144 -22.72 -5.65 -6.10
N VAL A 145 -23.13 -4.40 -5.78
CA VAL A 145 -22.33 -3.20 -6.07
C VAL A 145 -21.14 -3.02 -5.11
N LEU A 146 -21.06 -3.82 -4.03
CA LEU A 146 -20.08 -3.63 -2.97
C LEU A 146 -18.63 -3.71 -3.46
N PRO A 147 -18.21 -4.67 -4.29
CA PRO A 147 -16.83 -4.74 -4.79
C PRO A 147 -16.37 -3.44 -5.46
N TYR A 148 -17.24 -2.82 -6.26
CA TYR A 148 -16.98 -1.55 -6.93
C TYR A 148 -16.85 -0.39 -5.94
N VAL A 149 -17.78 -0.29 -4.99
CA VAL A 149 -17.75 0.73 -3.94
C VAL A 149 -16.46 0.62 -3.12
N LEU A 150 -16.07 -0.61 -2.76
CA LEU A 150 -14.85 -0.88 -2.01
C LEU A 150 -13.59 -0.58 -2.83
N ALA A 151 -13.57 -0.91 -4.12
CA ALA A 151 -12.44 -0.55 -4.99
C ALA A 151 -12.25 0.97 -5.10
N VAL A 152 -13.34 1.73 -5.26
CA VAL A 152 -13.30 3.21 -5.23
C VAL A 152 -12.81 3.71 -3.87
N LEU A 153 -13.33 3.14 -2.78
CA LEU A 153 -12.92 3.50 -1.41
C LEU A 153 -11.43 3.25 -1.18
N ASN A 154 -10.89 2.12 -1.63
CA ASN A 154 -9.47 1.79 -1.49
C ASN A 154 -8.57 2.79 -2.23
N LEU A 155 -8.97 3.18 -3.44
CA LEU A 155 -8.26 4.22 -4.21
C LEU A 155 -8.38 5.61 -3.57
N ALA A 156 -9.55 5.96 -3.04
CA ALA A 156 -9.77 7.22 -2.35
C ALA A 156 -8.91 7.31 -1.07
N VAL A 157 -8.83 6.23 -0.30
CA VAL A 157 -7.95 6.14 0.88
C VAL A 157 -6.48 6.26 0.46
N LEU A 158 -6.06 5.60 -0.62
CA LEU A 158 -4.70 5.74 -1.15
C LEU A 158 -4.37 7.19 -1.52
N ALA A 159 -5.24 7.83 -2.31
CA ALA A 159 -5.05 9.22 -2.73
C ALA A 159 -4.97 10.16 -1.51
N TRP A 160 -5.85 9.95 -0.52
CA TRP A 160 -5.83 10.72 0.72
C TRP A 160 -4.54 10.52 1.52
N LEU A 161 -4.07 9.28 1.68
CA LEU A 161 -2.82 8.97 2.39
C LEU A 161 -1.60 9.59 1.67
N VAL A 162 -1.57 9.57 0.34
CA VAL A 162 -0.55 10.23 -0.48
C VAL A 162 -0.54 11.75 -0.23
N VAL A 163 -1.72 12.39 -0.19
CA VAL A 163 -1.84 13.82 0.12
C VAL A 163 -1.38 14.11 1.56
N GLN A 164 -1.75 13.29 2.53
CA GLN A 164 -1.29 13.49 3.92
C GLN A 164 0.22 13.31 4.06
N LEU A 165 0.81 12.34 3.35
CA LEU A 165 2.25 12.12 3.37
C LEU A 165 3.02 13.30 2.75
N THR A 166 2.55 13.84 1.62
CA THR A 166 3.21 14.98 0.96
C THR A 166 3.09 16.30 1.72
N ARG A 167 2.03 16.48 2.53
CA ARG A 167 1.91 17.63 3.44
C ARG A 167 3.03 17.72 4.47
N VAL A 168 3.76 16.63 4.72
CA VAL A 168 4.96 16.64 5.57
C VAL A 168 6.07 17.52 4.98
N LEU A 169 6.13 17.65 3.64
CA LEU A 169 7.15 18.45 2.95
C LEU A 169 7.02 19.96 3.17
N GLY A 170 5.81 20.45 3.48
CA GLY A 170 5.54 21.86 3.73
C GLY A 170 5.71 22.28 5.19
N LYS A 171 6.08 21.36 6.08
CA LYS A 171 6.31 21.65 7.50
C LYS A 171 7.81 21.80 7.73
N GLU A 172 8.23 22.97 8.22
CA GLU A 172 9.58 23.19 8.74
C GLU A 172 9.98 22.07 9.71
N PRO A 173 11.23 21.54 9.65
CA PRO A 173 11.72 20.59 10.62
C PRO A 173 11.61 21.18 12.04
N GLY A 174 10.83 20.53 12.91
CA GLY A 174 10.68 20.96 14.29
C GLY A 174 12.03 20.93 15.01
N ALA A 175 12.27 21.89 15.90
CA ALA A 175 13.54 22.10 16.61
C ALA A 175 14.08 20.85 17.36
N LEU A 176 13.24 19.85 17.63
CA LEU A 176 13.61 18.57 18.26
C LEU A 176 14.48 17.67 17.35
N ASP A 177 14.41 17.84 16.03
CA ASP A 177 15.21 17.05 15.06
C ASP A 177 16.65 17.59 14.92
N ARG A 178 16.93 18.76 15.53
CA ARG A 178 18.27 19.38 15.56
C ARG A 178 19.09 19.00 16.79
N ALA A 179 18.56 18.17 17.69
CA ALA A 179 19.33 17.72 18.84
C ALA A 179 20.56 16.94 18.32
N PRO A 180 21.80 17.42 18.53
CA PRO A 180 22.98 16.72 18.06
C PRO A 180 22.98 15.32 18.67
N HIS A 181 23.38 14.33 17.88
CA HIS A 181 23.78 13.01 18.40
C HIS A 181 24.77 13.26 19.55
N ARG A 182 24.30 13.10 20.78
CA ARG A 182 25.12 13.29 21.98
C ARG A 182 26.21 12.21 21.91
N PRO A 183 27.50 12.57 21.81
CA PRO A 183 28.55 11.56 21.87
C PRO A 183 28.44 10.87 23.24
N ASP A 184 28.45 9.55 23.22
CA ASP A 184 28.26 8.72 24.41
C ASP A 184 29.24 9.13 25.51
N ALA A 185 28.70 9.65 26.61
CA ALA A 185 29.46 10.12 27.77
C ALA A 185 29.96 8.95 28.65
N ASN A 186 30.37 7.83 28.04
CA ASN A 186 30.91 6.67 28.72
C ASN A 186 32.13 6.13 27.96
N ALA A 187 33.25 6.85 28.03
CA ALA A 187 34.57 6.27 27.86
C ALA A 187 35.21 6.11 29.25
N PRO A 188 35.22 4.89 29.84
CA PRO A 188 35.95 4.65 31.08
C PRO A 188 37.43 4.40 30.75
N GLY A 189 38.32 5.32 31.13
CA GLY A 189 39.75 5.04 31.11
C GLY A 189 40.67 6.26 31.05
N ALA A 190 41.01 6.81 32.22
CA ALA A 190 42.35 7.36 32.49
C ALA A 190 42.47 7.64 33.99
N GLN A 191 43.03 6.68 34.74
CA GLN A 191 43.59 6.93 36.07
C GLN A 191 44.82 7.83 35.91
N ALA A 192 44.91 8.88 36.71
CA ALA A 192 46.08 9.76 36.80
C ALA A 192 47.13 9.19 37.76
N PRO A 193 48.44 9.45 37.56
CA PRO A 193 49.49 8.96 38.43
C PRO A 193 49.70 9.89 39.63
N GLY A 194 49.81 9.31 40.82
CA GLY A 194 50.20 9.96 42.08
C GLY A 194 50.65 8.92 43.09
#